data_AF-D6ZBI8-F1
#
_entry.id   AF-D6ZBI8-F1
#
_cell.length_a   1.000
_cell.length_b   1.000
_cell.length_c   1.000
_cell.angle_alpha   90.00
_cell.angle_beta   90.00
_cell.angle_gamma   90.00
#
_symmetry.space_group_name_H-M   'P 1'
#
loop_
_entity.id
_entity.type
_entity.pdbx_description
1 polymer ?
#
loop_
_entity_poly.entity_id
_entity_poly.type
_entity_poly.pdbx_seq_one_letter_code
_entity_poly.pdbx_strand_id
1 'polypeptide(L)'
;MTEPQKPPAPQPRKWATPEDFMPQFGVDVNEVIRLAKARLEKMYATESELKSIRVKHTSEDEACTAEVDGMGKLLSLSLNHKISNLSGPEVGALVAKTCADAARAALIKFNDIVDEFNATIHDDSNFSREKYPDV
;
A
#
# COMPACT_ATOMS: atom_id res chain seq x y z
N MET A 1 -2.04 -85.35 2.63
CA MET A 1 -2.13 -84.68 3.93
C MET A 1 -1.52 -83.31 3.75
N THR A 2 -2.38 -82.30 3.67
CA THR A 2 -2.03 -80.91 3.33
C THR A 2 -1.92 -80.15 4.63
N GLU A 3 -0.78 -79.54 4.89
CA GLU A 3 -0.49 -78.83 6.13
C GLU A 3 -1.28 -77.50 6.15
N PRO A 4 -2.05 -77.18 7.20
CA PRO A 4 -2.84 -75.96 7.24
C PRO A 4 -1.93 -74.75 7.46
N GLN A 5 -1.95 -73.83 6.49
CA GLN A 5 -1.21 -72.57 6.54
C GLN A 5 -1.74 -71.71 7.70
N LYS A 6 -0.87 -71.47 8.69
CA LYS A 6 -1.16 -70.64 9.86
C LYS A 6 -1.46 -69.19 9.40
N PRO A 7 -2.58 -68.58 9.82
CA PRO A 7 -2.89 -67.21 9.43
C PRO A 7 -1.79 -66.26 9.93
N PRO A 8 -1.43 -65.22 9.15
CA PRO A 8 -0.41 -64.25 9.54
C PRO A 8 -0.83 -63.59 10.86
N ALA A 9 0.13 -63.47 11.78
CA ALA A 9 -0.11 -62.85 13.08
C ALA A 9 -0.67 -61.42 12.87
N PRO A 10 -1.71 -61.00 13.61
CA PRO A 10 -2.21 -59.64 13.52
C PRO A 10 -1.07 -58.69 13.89
N GLN A 11 -0.71 -57.81 12.96
CA GLN A 11 0.30 -56.78 13.24
C GLN A 11 -0.19 -55.92 14.40
N PRO A 12 0.69 -55.54 15.35
CA PRO A 12 0.29 -54.65 16.43
C PRO A 12 -0.30 -53.38 15.81
N ARG A 13 -1.55 -53.05 16.18
CA ARG A 13 -2.15 -51.78 15.76
C ARG A 13 -1.19 -50.68 16.19
N LYS A 14 -0.66 -49.91 15.25
CA LYS A 14 0.02 -48.65 15.58
C LYS A 14 -1.04 -47.76 16.21
N TRP A 15 -0.84 -47.40 17.48
CA TRP A 15 -1.68 -46.41 18.13
C TRP A 15 -1.26 -45.08 17.52
N ALA A 16 -2.22 -44.30 17.07
CA ALA A 16 -1.94 -42.97 16.54
C ALA A 16 -1.22 -42.14 17.61
N THR A 17 -0.14 -41.48 17.23
CA THR A 17 0.62 -40.62 18.13
C THR A 17 -0.19 -39.36 18.42
N PRO A 18 0.09 -38.64 19.52
CA PRO A 18 -0.54 -37.35 19.76
C PRO A 18 -0.41 -36.38 18.57
N GLU A 19 0.66 -36.50 17.78
CA GLU A 19 0.93 -35.72 16.56
C GLU A 19 -0.09 -36.02 15.43
N ASP A 20 -0.60 -37.25 15.34
CA ASP A 20 -1.64 -37.64 14.37
C ASP A 20 -3.01 -37.00 14.66
N PHE A 21 -3.22 -36.55 15.91
CA PHE A 21 -4.45 -35.91 16.38
C PHE A 21 -4.31 -34.42 16.66
N MET A 22 -3.09 -33.87 16.58
CA MET A 22 -2.92 -32.44 16.65
C MET A 22 -3.50 -31.85 15.37
N PRO A 23 -4.49 -30.94 15.43
CA PRO A 23 -4.78 -30.12 14.27
C PRO A 23 -3.44 -29.48 13.89
N GLN A 24 -3.01 -29.68 12.64
CA GLN A 24 -1.98 -28.85 12.07
C GLN A 24 -2.57 -27.45 12.16
N PHE A 25 -2.19 -26.68 13.19
CA PHE A 25 -2.57 -25.28 13.28
C PHE A 25 -2.00 -24.68 12.00
N GLY A 26 -2.87 -24.45 11.02
CA GLY A 26 -2.54 -24.26 9.61
C GLY A 26 -1.92 -22.91 9.32
N VAL A 27 -1.14 -22.38 10.25
CA VAL A 27 -0.52 -21.07 10.19
C VAL A 27 0.92 -21.24 10.66
N ASP A 28 1.85 -21.32 9.70
CA ASP A 28 3.27 -21.23 9.99
C ASP A 28 3.59 -19.83 10.55
N VAL A 29 3.98 -19.78 11.82
CA VAL A 29 4.31 -18.54 12.53
C VAL A 29 5.42 -17.76 11.84
N ASN A 30 6.40 -18.44 11.24
CA ASN A 30 7.48 -17.76 10.51
C ASN A 30 6.96 -17.08 9.25
N GLU A 31 6.00 -17.72 8.57
CA GLU A 31 5.35 -17.14 7.40
C GLU A 31 4.52 -15.91 7.78
N VAL A 32 3.79 -15.96 8.90
CA VAL A 32 3.06 -14.79 9.42
C VAL A 32 4.02 -13.65 9.74
N ILE A 33 5.13 -13.94 10.43
CA ILE A 33 6.14 -12.92 10.76
C ILE A 33 6.73 -12.33 9.47
N ARG A 34 7.02 -13.15 8.45
CA ARG A 34 7.54 -12.69 7.16
C ARG A 34 6.56 -11.73 6.48
N LEU A 35 5.27 -12.10 6.41
CA LEU A 35 4.21 -11.28 5.82
C LEU A 35 4.00 -9.97 6.61
N ALA A 36 3.98 -10.03 7.94
CA ALA A 36 3.85 -8.85 8.78
C ALA A 36 5.00 -7.85 8.56
N LYS A 37 6.23 -8.35 8.45
CA LYS A 37 7.40 -7.53 8.12
C LYS A 37 7.29 -6.89 6.74
N ALA A 38 6.92 -7.67 5.72
CA ALA A 38 6.74 -7.15 4.36
C ALA A 38 5.70 -6.02 4.31
N ARG A 39 4.57 -6.16 5.01
CA ARG A 39 3.54 -5.13 5.12
C ARG A 39 4.05 -3.87 5.82
N LEU A 40 4.79 -4.01 6.91
CA LEU A 40 5.38 -2.88 7.63
C LEU A 40 6.37 -2.09 6.75
N GLU A 41 7.26 -2.79 6.05
CA GLU A 41 8.20 -2.16 5.10
C GLU A 41 7.45 -1.40 3.99
N LYS A 42 6.38 -2.00 3.43
CA LYS A 42 5.53 -1.34 2.43
C LYS A 42 4.85 -0.08 2.99
N MET A 43 4.37 -0.12 4.24
CA MET A 43 3.79 1.06 4.90
C MET A 43 4.82 2.18 5.06
N TYR A 44 6.06 1.87 5.46
CA TYR A 44 7.12 2.88 5.55
C TYR A 44 7.53 3.44 4.18
N ALA A 45 7.61 2.59 3.16
CA ALA A 45 7.89 3.04 1.80
C ALA A 45 6.81 4.02 1.31
N THR A 46 5.54 3.67 1.52
CA THR A 46 4.38 4.50 1.14
C THR A 46 4.38 5.82 1.92
N GLU A 47 4.64 5.80 3.23
CA GLU A 47 4.74 7.02 4.05
C GLU A 47 5.85 7.95 3.53
N SER A 48 7.00 7.38 3.18
CA SER A 48 8.14 8.13 2.62
C SER A 48 7.78 8.76 1.28
N GLU A 49 7.09 8.02 0.42
CA GLU A 49 6.65 8.49 -0.89
C GLU A 49 5.62 9.62 -0.77
N LEU A 50 4.62 9.47 0.09
CA LEU A 50 3.62 10.52 0.37
C LEU A 50 4.27 11.81 0.88
N LYS A 51 5.27 11.70 1.77
CA LYS A 51 6.03 12.87 2.28
C LYS A 51 6.89 13.53 1.20
N SER A 52 7.27 12.79 0.16
CA SER A 52 8.08 13.31 -0.93
C SER A 52 7.29 14.10 -1.97
N ILE A 53 5.95 14.01 -1.96
CA ILE A 53 5.10 14.69 -2.92
C ILE A 53 5.34 16.20 -2.84
N ARG A 54 5.86 16.74 -3.95
CA ARG A 54 5.91 18.18 -4.22
C ARG A 54 5.42 18.43 -5.63
N VAL A 55 4.46 19.34 -5.75
CA VAL A 55 3.86 19.71 -7.03
C VAL A 55 4.03 21.20 -7.22
N LYS A 56 4.70 21.54 -8.33
CA LYS A 56 4.89 22.90 -8.80
C LYS A 56 3.95 23.14 -9.97
N HIS A 57 3.15 24.20 -9.88
CA HIS A 57 2.27 24.64 -10.94
C HIS A 57 2.51 26.11 -11.25
N THR A 58 2.55 26.44 -12.53
CA THR A 58 2.74 27.78 -13.04
C THR A 58 1.50 28.17 -13.84
N SER A 59 0.99 29.38 -13.60
CA SER A 59 -0.16 29.91 -14.31
C SER A 59 0.10 30.03 -15.81
N GLU A 60 -0.96 30.05 -16.61
CA GLU A 60 -0.89 30.12 -18.09
C GLU A 60 -0.13 31.35 -18.60
N ASP A 61 -0.22 32.48 -17.88
CA ASP A 61 0.49 33.72 -18.17
C ASP A 61 1.95 33.72 -17.66
N GLU A 62 2.35 32.65 -16.99
CA GLU A 62 3.60 32.45 -16.27
C GLU A 62 3.86 33.47 -15.15
N ALA A 63 2.85 34.26 -14.77
CA ALA A 63 3.02 35.36 -13.82
C ALA A 63 3.09 34.87 -12.37
N CYS A 64 2.50 33.71 -12.08
CA CYS A 64 2.43 33.10 -10.76
C CYS A 64 2.92 31.64 -10.82
N THR A 65 3.66 31.22 -9.81
CA THR A 65 4.06 29.82 -9.61
C THR A 65 3.87 29.43 -8.16
N ALA A 66 3.13 28.36 -7.93
CA ALA A 66 2.87 27.82 -6.60
C ALA A 66 3.46 26.40 -6.50
N GLU A 67 4.05 26.10 -5.35
CA GLU A 67 4.49 24.76 -4.99
C GLU A 67 3.76 24.31 -3.73
N VAL A 68 3.20 23.11 -3.76
CA VAL A 68 2.46 22.52 -2.65
C VAL A 68 2.95 21.11 -2.35
N ASP A 69 2.73 20.64 -1.12
CA ASP A 69 2.92 19.24 -0.76
C ASP A 69 1.68 18.37 -1.11
N GLY A 70 1.79 17.06 -0.86
CA GLY A 70 0.70 16.09 -1.08
C GLY A 70 -0.57 16.32 -0.25
N MET A 71 -0.52 17.19 0.78
CA MET A 71 -1.67 17.57 1.60
C MET A 71 -2.25 18.93 1.17
N GLY A 72 -1.73 19.53 0.09
CA GLY A 72 -2.14 20.85 -0.39
C GLY A 72 -1.58 22.01 0.43
N LYS A 73 -0.62 21.77 1.34
CA LYS A 73 0.05 22.85 2.05
C LYS A 73 0.96 23.60 1.08
N LEU A 74 0.84 24.92 1.06
CA LEU A 74 1.70 25.79 0.27
C LEU A 74 3.13 25.78 0.83
N LEU A 75 4.10 25.42 -0.01
CA LEU A 75 5.52 25.38 0.30
C LEU A 75 6.26 26.60 -0.25
N SER A 76 5.93 27.00 -1.48
CA SER A 76 6.51 28.18 -2.11
C SER A 76 5.50 28.89 -3.00
N LEU A 77 5.62 30.21 -3.09
CA LEU A 77 4.85 31.06 -3.99
C LEU A 77 5.81 32.07 -4.61
N SER A 78 5.81 32.15 -5.93
CA SER A 78 6.65 33.08 -6.70
C SER A 78 5.78 33.86 -7.67
N LEU A 79 5.96 35.17 -7.67
CA LEU A 79 5.32 36.10 -8.61
C LEU A 79 6.41 36.78 -9.43
N ASN A 80 6.16 37.03 -10.72
CA ASN A 80 7.08 37.78 -11.56
C ASN A 80 6.51 39.15 -11.95
N HIS A 81 7.29 39.92 -12.70
CA HIS A 81 6.95 41.30 -13.10
C HIS A 81 5.65 41.44 -13.91
N LYS A 82 5.13 40.36 -14.53
CA LYS A 82 3.88 40.40 -15.27
C LYS A 82 2.68 40.73 -14.37
N ILE A 83 2.78 40.45 -13.05
CA ILE A 83 1.73 40.79 -12.08
C ILE A 83 1.52 42.30 -11.92
N SER A 84 2.51 43.13 -12.29
CA SER A 84 2.41 44.58 -12.20
C SER A 84 1.40 45.18 -13.19
N ASN A 85 0.98 44.40 -14.20
CA ASN A 85 -0.07 44.80 -15.15
C ASN A 85 -1.48 44.46 -14.66
N LEU A 86 -1.60 43.80 -13.50
CA LEU A 86 -2.87 43.36 -12.93
C LEU A 86 -3.28 44.26 -11.76
N SER A 87 -4.59 44.44 -11.59
CA SER A 87 -5.15 45.04 -10.38
C SER A 87 -5.03 44.08 -9.19
N GLY A 88 -5.10 44.61 -7.97
CA GLY A 88 -5.03 43.80 -6.74
C GLY A 88 -6.00 42.61 -6.71
N PRO A 89 -7.29 42.78 -7.06
CA PRO A 89 -8.23 41.67 -7.16
C PRO A 89 -7.84 40.60 -8.20
N GLU A 90 -7.29 41.01 -9.35
CA GLU A 90 -6.85 40.09 -10.40
C GLU A 90 -5.63 39.27 -9.94
N VAL A 91 -4.68 39.88 -9.24
CA VAL A 91 -3.56 39.17 -8.61
C VAL A 91 -4.07 38.15 -7.59
N GLY A 92 -5.02 38.54 -6.74
CA GLY A 92 -5.62 37.64 -5.75
C GLY A 92 -6.29 36.43 -6.40
N ALA A 93 -7.07 36.65 -7.47
CA ALA A 93 -7.72 35.59 -8.22
C ALA A 93 -6.70 34.66 -8.91
N LEU A 94 -5.64 35.22 -9.51
CA LEU A 94 -4.57 34.47 -10.15
C LEU A 94 -3.84 33.56 -9.16
N VAL A 95 -3.45 34.10 -8.00
CA VAL A 95 -2.77 33.34 -6.94
C VAL A 95 -3.67 32.23 -6.43
N ALA A 96 -4.93 32.53 -6.10
CA ALA A 96 -5.87 31.55 -5.60
C ALA A 96 -6.11 30.41 -6.62
N LYS A 97 -6.30 30.75 -7.90
CA LYS A 97 -6.43 29.77 -8.98
C LYS A 97 -5.18 28.88 -9.09
N THR A 98 -4.00 29.49 -9.18
CA THR A 98 -2.72 28.77 -9.34
C THR A 98 -2.45 27.82 -8.16
N CYS A 99 -2.71 28.25 -6.93
CA CYS A 99 -2.59 27.41 -5.74
C CYS A 99 -3.61 26.26 -5.74
N ALA A 100 -4.86 26.52 -6.14
CA ALA A 100 -5.88 25.50 -6.25
C ALA A 100 -5.52 24.45 -7.31
N ASP A 101 -4.98 24.88 -8.45
CA ASP A 101 -4.49 24.00 -9.51
C ASP A 101 -3.33 23.12 -9.04
N ALA A 102 -2.36 23.70 -8.32
CA ALA A 102 -1.28 22.97 -7.70
C ALA A 102 -1.81 21.92 -6.69
N ALA A 103 -2.73 22.31 -5.81
CA ALA A 103 -3.32 21.44 -4.80
C ALA A 103 -4.10 20.27 -5.41
N ARG A 104 -4.89 20.53 -6.46
CA ARG A 104 -5.60 19.47 -7.20
C ARG A 104 -4.63 18.46 -7.80
N ALA A 105 -3.56 18.93 -8.44
CA ALA A 105 -2.54 18.06 -9.00
C ALA A 105 -1.78 17.27 -7.92
N ALA A 106 -1.56 17.84 -6.74
CA ALA A 106 -0.95 17.13 -5.61
C ALA A 106 -1.86 16.04 -5.03
N LEU A 107 -3.16 16.32 -4.89
CA LEU A 107 -4.14 15.34 -4.42
C LEU A 107 -4.32 14.16 -5.39
N ILE A 108 -4.20 14.40 -6.70
CA ILE A 108 -4.19 13.31 -7.68
C ILE A 108 -3.02 12.36 -7.42
N LYS A 109 -1.80 12.90 -7.27
CA LYS A 109 -0.62 12.08 -6.96
C LYS A 109 -0.76 11.34 -5.62
N PHE A 110 -1.33 11.99 -4.62
CA PHE A 110 -1.61 11.37 -3.32
C PHE A 110 -2.54 10.16 -3.49
N ASN A 111 -3.64 10.32 -4.24
CA ASN A 111 -4.58 9.24 -4.50
C ASN A 111 -3.92 8.11 -5.28
N ASP A 112 -3.11 8.40 -6.29
CA ASP A 112 -2.40 7.38 -7.07
C ASP A 112 -1.53 6.48 -6.18
N ILE A 113 -0.78 7.08 -5.24
CA ILE A 113 0.07 6.33 -4.28
C ILE A 113 -0.78 5.49 -3.31
N VAL A 114 -1.90 6.04 -2.83
CA VAL A 114 -2.82 5.31 -1.95
C VAL A 114 -3.48 4.15 -2.68
N ASP A 115 -3.86 4.33 -3.94
CA ASP A 115 -4.45 3.28 -4.77
C ASP A 115 -3.44 2.15 -5.06
N GLU A 116 -2.18 2.49 -5.34
CA GLU A 116 -1.11 1.49 -5.48
C GLU A 116 -0.87 0.70 -4.18
N PHE A 117 -0.87 1.40 -3.04
CA PHE A 117 -0.77 0.77 -1.73
C PHE A 117 -1.93 -0.20 -1.49
N ASN A 118 -3.17 0.25 -1.72
CA ASN A 118 -4.36 -0.57 -1.54
C ASN A 118 -4.37 -1.80 -2.46
N ALA A 119 -3.96 -1.65 -3.73
CA ALA A 119 -3.84 -2.76 -4.67
C ALA A 119 -2.84 -3.81 -4.18
N THR A 120 -1.68 -3.37 -3.65
CA THR A 120 -0.66 -4.30 -3.12
C THR A 120 -1.17 -5.07 -1.90
N ILE A 121 -1.83 -4.40 -0.96
CA ILE A 121 -2.36 -5.04 0.25
C ILE A 121 -3.47 -6.05 -0.08
N HIS A 122 -4.32 -5.73 -1.06
CA HIS A 122 -5.36 -6.65 -1.50
C HIS A 122 -4.79 -7.92 -2.15
N ASP A 123 -3.75 -7.80 -2.99
CA ASP A 123 -3.13 -8.94 -3.63
C ASP A 123 -2.46 -9.89 -2.61
N ASP A 124 -1.76 -9.33 -1.62
CA ASP A 124 -1.14 -10.08 -0.52
C ASP A 124 -2.16 -10.84 0.36
N SER A 125 -3.40 -10.37 0.44
CA SER A 125 -4.47 -11.05 1.20
C SER A 125 -4.98 -12.31 0.50
N ASN A 126 -4.91 -12.34 -0.84
CA ASN A 126 -5.28 -13.52 -1.63
C ASN A 126 -4.25 -14.64 -1.50
N PHE A 127 -2.96 -14.30 -1.35
CA PHE A 127 -1.89 -15.29 -1.16
C PHE A 127 -2.09 -16.15 0.10
N SER A 128 -2.59 -15.57 1.19
CA SER A 128 -2.91 -16.33 2.41
C SER A 128 -4.11 -17.26 2.24
N ARG A 129 -5.12 -16.85 1.46
CA ARG A 129 -6.35 -17.62 1.22
C ARG A 129 -6.15 -18.78 0.26
N GLU A 130 -5.25 -18.64 -0.71
CA GLU A 130 -4.91 -19.70 -1.67
C GLU A 130 -3.99 -20.76 -1.04
N LYS A 131 -3.07 -20.34 -0.15
CA LYS A 131 -2.15 -21.24 0.57
C LYS A 131 -2.80 -21.96 1.75
N TYR A 132 -3.82 -21.36 2.36
CA TYR A 132 -4.58 -21.92 3.47
C TYR A 132 -6.09 -21.72 3.25
N PRO A 133 -6.74 -22.60 2.47
CA PRO A 133 -8.13 -22.41 2.05
C PRO A 133 -9.17 -22.66 3.16
N ASP A 134 -8.78 -23.33 4.24
CA ASP A 134 -9.66 -23.78 5.32
C ASP A 134 -9.62 -22.89 6.59
N VAL A 135 -9.07 -21.67 6.50
CA VAL A 135 -9.09 -20.63 7.56
C VAL A 135 -9.91 -19.41 7.17
#